data_AF-A0A8H7FEZ3-F1
#
_entry.id   AF-A0A8H7FEZ3-F1
#
_cell.length_a   1.000
_cell.length_b   1.000
_cell.length_c   1.000
_cell.angle_alpha   90.00
_cell.angle_beta   90.00
_cell.angle_gamma   90.00
#
_symmetry.space_group_name_H-M   'P 1'
#
loop_
_entity.id
_entity.type
_entity.pdbx_description
1 polymer ?
#
loop_
_entity_poly.entity_id
_entity_poly.type
_entity_poly.pdbx_seq_one_letter_code
_entity_poly.pdbx_strand_id
1 'polypeptide(L)'
;MLPSAQNIHVNTKGAVILSEESPETRDSRGIYLPNYIEPVSLIAVDVGGSLAKVAYFTRSPEPPSSPSIAATRGSSSPESVGSAASSVPNTPGHPEHARLRGNGALTPLVLESHQPAIGMFPPDNDKLLNSIMRRASQHFPGGSLNFERFETDNIHECVAFIQELIERSAHINAVSIEEMRKGVKIMATGGGAHKFYELFSEELGVEVHREDEMECLIEGLKFITLIPEEVYYFSDELIQSVSNPLSSHKAKLPVAAANGVLERPSPNPPMYAVTFESNPSAQLPCLLVNIGSGVSIIKVDEDGGFERVSGTSLGGGTLWGLLSLLTPATNFDEMLAFSEKGDNATVDMLVGDIYGQDYGRLGLKSTTIASSFGKVFKKNGEKIKFSPEDISRSLLYAISNNIGQIAYMNAEKYGLDRIYFGGCFIRGHPATITTLSYAIRFWSKGTKRALFLRHEGFLGTVGAWIKNIEPLESEEHHIADAVSQAA
;
A
#
# COMPACT_ATOMS: atom_id res chain seq x y z
N MET A 1 -12.56 35.58 22.26
CA MET A 1 -11.35 34.75 22.27
C MET A 1 -11.41 33.89 21.02
N LEU A 2 -10.47 34.11 20.10
CA LEU A 2 -10.27 33.27 18.92
C LEU A 2 -9.74 31.91 19.39
N PRO A 3 -10.13 30.78 18.78
CA PRO A 3 -9.49 29.51 19.05
C PRO A 3 -8.03 29.61 18.61
N SER A 4 -7.10 29.28 19.51
CA SER A 4 -5.70 29.02 19.15
C SER A 4 -5.64 27.94 18.07
N ALA A 5 -4.63 27.98 17.19
CA ALA A 5 -4.36 26.93 16.22
C ALA A 5 -4.31 25.57 16.95
N GLN A 6 -5.41 24.82 16.86
CA GLN A 6 -5.47 23.46 17.36
C GLN A 6 -4.65 22.60 16.41
N ASN A 7 -3.77 21.77 16.97
CA ASN A 7 -3.03 20.71 16.30
C ASN A 7 -3.83 20.15 15.12
N ILE A 8 -3.36 20.36 13.90
CA ILE A 8 -4.04 19.88 12.69
C ILE A 8 -3.78 18.37 12.64
N HIS A 9 -4.68 17.60 13.23
CA HIS A 9 -4.64 16.15 13.18
C HIS A 9 -5.61 15.66 12.10
N VAL A 10 -5.15 14.75 11.22
CA VAL A 10 -5.98 14.21 10.15
C VAL A 10 -7.06 13.30 10.74
N ASN A 11 -8.31 13.77 10.74
CA ASN A 11 -9.42 13.01 11.28
C ASN A 11 -9.87 11.90 10.31
N THR A 12 -9.54 10.64 10.64
CA THR A 12 -9.90 9.45 9.85
C THR A 12 -11.34 8.97 10.09
N LYS A 13 -12.10 9.60 10.99
CA LYS A 13 -13.49 9.20 11.27
C LYS A 13 -14.36 9.38 10.02
N GLY A 14 -14.94 8.28 9.56
CA GLY A 14 -15.75 8.24 8.34
C GLY A 14 -14.93 8.21 7.05
N ALA A 15 -13.62 7.98 7.13
CA ALA A 15 -12.79 7.77 5.95
C ALA A 15 -13.29 6.55 5.16
N VAL A 16 -13.24 6.65 3.83
CA VAL A 16 -13.70 5.59 2.92
C VAL A 16 -12.63 5.36 1.85
N ILE A 17 -12.21 4.11 1.69
CA ILE A 17 -11.37 3.72 0.56
C ILE A 17 -12.24 3.65 -0.70
N LEU A 18 -11.87 4.40 -1.73
CA LEU A 18 -12.60 4.52 -2.98
C LEU A 18 -12.55 3.23 -3.80
N SER A 19 -13.48 3.11 -4.75
CA SER A 19 -13.57 1.95 -5.65
C SER A 19 -12.34 1.82 -6.53
N GLU A 20 -12.01 0.58 -6.85
CA GLU A 20 -10.96 0.22 -7.80
C GLU A 20 -11.44 0.48 -9.24
N GLU A 21 -10.57 1.07 -10.07
CA GLU A 21 -10.85 1.29 -11.49
C GLU A 21 -10.42 0.08 -12.33
N SER A 22 -9.29 -0.55 -11.96
CA SER A 22 -8.76 -1.75 -12.61
C SER A 22 -7.89 -2.61 -11.66
N PRO A 23 -7.69 -3.91 -11.95
CA PRO A 23 -6.80 -4.79 -11.18
C PRO A 23 -5.37 -4.25 -10.99
N GLU A 24 -4.84 -3.53 -11.98
CA GLU A 24 -3.46 -3.02 -12.01
C GLU A 24 -3.26 -1.80 -11.09
N THR A 25 -4.35 -1.10 -10.76
CA THR A 25 -4.41 0.12 -9.91
C THR A 25 -4.95 -0.17 -8.52
N ARG A 26 -5.13 -1.44 -8.17
CA ARG A 26 -5.73 -1.86 -6.90
C ARG A 26 -5.05 -1.30 -5.66
N ASP A 27 -3.74 -1.18 -5.64
CA ASP A 27 -3.00 -0.61 -4.50
C ASP A 27 -3.04 0.93 -4.44
N SER A 28 -3.53 1.57 -5.50
CA SER A 28 -3.52 3.02 -5.74
C SER A 28 -4.93 3.64 -5.62
N ARG A 29 -5.84 3.00 -4.87
CA ARG A 29 -7.19 3.52 -4.62
C ARG A 29 -7.11 4.81 -3.81
N GLY A 30 -7.95 5.79 -4.11
CA GLY A 30 -8.00 6.99 -3.28
C GLY A 30 -8.63 6.72 -1.91
N ILE A 31 -8.34 7.56 -0.93
CA ILE A 31 -8.99 7.55 0.38
C ILE A 31 -9.74 8.87 0.54
N TYR A 32 -11.06 8.80 0.65
CA TYR A 32 -11.87 9.97 0.96
C TYR A 32 -11.83 10.26 2.46
N LEU A 33 -11.46 11.49 2.82
CA LEU A 33 -11.38 12.00 4.18
C LEU A 33 -12.46 13.07 4.35
N PRO A 34 -13.63 12.77 4.96
CA PRO A 34 -14.78 13.68 4.99
C PRO A 34 -14.58 14.91 5.88
N ASN A 35 -13.69 14.81 6.87
CA ASN A 35 -13.51 15.83 7.91
C ASN A 35 -12.14 16.52 7.84
N TYR A 36 -11.40 16.33 6.74
CA TYR A 36 -10.09 16.91 6.55
C TYR A 36 -10.17 18.13 5.61
N ILE A 37 -9.51 19.22 6.01
CA ILE A 37 -9.32 20.41 5.20
C ILE A 37 -7.82 20.64 5.15
N GLU A 38 -7.26 20.55 3.95
CA GLU A 38 -5.84 20.80 3.74
C GLU A 38 -5.59 22.31 3.61
N PRO A 39 -4.79 22.94 4.50
CA PRO A 39 -4.50 24.37 4.45
C PRO A 39 -3.38 24.71 3.46
N VAL A 40 -2.41 23.81 3.29
CA VAL A 40 -1.24 23.93 2.39
C VAL A 40 -1.23 22.69 1.51
N SER A 41 -1.11 22.85 0.19
CA SER A 41 -1.07 21.70 -0.71
C SER A 41 0.21 20.92 -0.54
N LEU A 42 0.10 19.72 0.02
CA LEU A 42 1.22 18.81 0.19
C LEU A 42 1.19 17.74 -0.89
N ILE A 43 2.32 17.60 -1.60
CA ILE A 43 2.57 16.49 -2.51
C ILE A 43 3.69 15.66 -1.90
N ALA A 44 3.36 14.46 -1.44
CA ALA A 44 4.37 13.54 -0.92
C ALA A 44 4.90 12.65 -2.05
N VAL A 45 6.21 12.42 -2.07
CA VAL A 45 6.88 11.59 -3.06
C VAL A 45 7.82 10.61 -2.35
N ASP A 46 7.63 9.31 -2.54
CA ASP A 46 8.56 8.26 -2.10
C ASP A 46 9.26 7.67 -3.32
N VAL A 47 10.56 7.95 -3.47
CA VAL A 47 11.36 7.40 -4.56
C VAL A 47 12.19 6.23 -4.05
N GLY A 48 11.60 5.04 -4.12
CA GLY A 48 12.23 3.77 -3.80
C GLY A 48 12.88 3.12 -5.02
N GLY A 49 13.73 2.12 -4.80
CA GLY A 49 14.66 1.56 -5.80
C GLY A 49 14.15 1.43 -7.25
N SER A 50 12.94 0.90 -7.47
CA SER A 50 12.37 0.71 -8.82
C SER A 50 11.09 1.52 -9.09
N LEU A 51 10.49 2.13 -8.06
CA LEU A 51 9.22 2.87 -8.19
C LEU A 51 9.27 4.18 -7.43
N ALA A 52 8.87 5.26 -8.10
CA ALA A 52 8.46 6.52 -7.47
C ALA A 52 6.95 6.48 -7.21
N LYS A 53 6.54 6.94 -6.02
CA LYS A 53 5.14 6.92 -5.58
C LYS A 53 4.75 8.30 -5.10
N VAL A 54 3.60 8.78 -5.53
CA VAL A 54 3.10 10.12 -5.25
C VAL A 54 1.80 10.01 -4.49
N ALA A 55 1.65 10.78 -3.40
CA ALA A 55 0.40 10.97 -2.70
C ALA A 55 0.08 12.45 -2.62
N TYR A 56 -1.16 12.82 -2.92
CA TYR A 56 -1.59 14.21 -2.92
C TYR A 56 -3.07 14.31 -2.60
N PHE A 57 -3.44 15.34 -1.85
CA PHE A 57 -4.83 15.58 -1.48
C PHE A 57 -5.50 16.51 -2.49
N THR A 58 -6.73 16.20 -2.86
CA THR A 58 -7.57 17.08 -3.68
C THR A 58 -8.92 17.30 -3.02
N ARG A 59 -9.40 18.54 -3.07
CA ARG A 59 -10.74 18.87 -2.60
C ARG A 59 -11.76 18.35 -3.58
N SER A 60 -12.77 17.63 -3.09
CA SER A 60 -13.93 17.22 -3.88
C SER A 60 -15.20 17.87 -3.30
N PRO A 61 -16.01 18.58 -4.11
CA PRO A 61 -17.27 19.15 -3.66
C PRO A 61 -18.36 18.09 -3.42
N GLU A 62 -18.16 16.87 -3.92
CA GLU A 62 -19.14 15.78 -3.80
C GLU A 62 -18.53 14.59 -3.02
N PRO A 63 -19.18 14.12 -1.94
CA PRO A 63 -18.80 12.87 -1.30
C PRO A 63 -19.05 11.70 -2.26
N PRO A 64 -18.21 10.65 -2.26
CA PRO A 64 -18.38 9.50 -3.15
C PRO A 64 -19.71 8.80 -2.88
N SER A 65 -20.30 8.20 -3.92
CA SER A 65 -21.39 7.24 -3.75
C SER A 65 -20.90 6.08 -2.88
N SER A 66 -21.73 5.65 -1.92
CA SER A 66 -21.39 4.60 -0.93
C SER A 66 -20.66 3.40 -1.56
N PRO A 67 -19.64 2.83 -0.90
CA PRO A 67 -18.83 1.77 -1.49
C PRO A 67 -19.73 0.58 -1.90
N SER A 68 -19.69 0.21 -3.17
CA SER A 68 -20.31 -1.02 -3.64
C SER A 68 -19.50 -2.21 -3.09
N ILE A 69 -20.13 -3.02 -2.25
CA ILE A 69 -19.60 -4.30 -1.73
C ILE A 69 -19.59 -5.35 -2.86
N ALA A 70 -18.95 -5.04 -3.98
CA ALA A 70 -19.02 -5.83 -5.20
C ALA A 70 -17.64 -5.94 -5.88
N ALA A 71 -16.59 -6.21 -5.11
CA ALA A 71 -15.31 -6.68 -5.64
C ALA A 71 -14.49 -7.32 -4.51
N THR A 72 -14.76 -8.58 -4.17
CA THR A 72 -13.83 -9.49 -3.42
C THR A 72 -14.42 -10.86 -3.12
N ARG A 73 -15.73 -11.10 -3.35
CA ARG A 73 -16.23 -12.48 -3.38
C ARG A 73 -15.76 -13.11 -4.69
N GLY A 74 -14.68 -13.89 -4.63
CA GLY A 74 -14.29 -14.78 -5.72
C GLY A 74 -15.48 -15.64 -6.11
N SER A 75 -16.06 -15.37 -7.28
CA SER A 75 -17.18 -16.15 -7.81
C SER A 75 -16.64 -17.42 -8.45
N SER A 76 -16.45 -18.45 -7.64
CA SER A 76 -16.45 -19.83 -8.13
C SER A 76 -17.86 -20.39 -7.99
N SER A 77 -18.68 -20.24 -9.02
CA SER A 77 -19.88 -21.06 -9.23
C SER A 77 -20.13 -21.19 -10.74
N PRO A 78 -20.30 -22.40 -11.27
CA PRO A 78 -20.58 -22.62 -12.69
C PRO A 78 -22.08 -22.41 -12.94
N GLU A 79 -22.46 -21.75 -14.04
CA GLU A 79 -23.37 -22.33 -15.05
C GLU A 79 -23.98 -21.33 -16.05
N SER A 80 -24.14 -21.87 -17.26
CA SER A 80 -25.21 -21.66 -18.24
C SER A 80 -25.04 -20.58 -19.30
N VAL A 81 -24.91 -21.11 -20.52
CA VAL A 81 -25.03 -20.49 -21.82
C VAL A 81 -26.39 -19.80 -21.96
N GLY A 82 -26.38 -18.51 -22.31
CA GLY A 82 -27.57 -17.74 -22.69
C GLY A 82 -27.21 -16.60 -23.63
N SER A 83 -27.58 -16.76 -24.90
CA SER A 83 -27.27 -15.88 -26.02
C SER A 83 -28.04 -14.55 -25.96
N ALA A 84 -27.36 -13.42 -26.20
CA ALA A 84 -27.95 -12.19 -26.72
C ALA A 84 -26.89 -11.37 -27.47
N ALA A 85 -27.30 -10.80 -28.60
CA ALA A 85 -26.48 -10.44 -29.74
C ALA A 85 -25.88 -9.02 -29.72
N SER A 86 -24.70 -8.94 -30.35
CA SER A 86 -24.22 -7.91 -31.30
C SER A 86 -24.17 -6.43 -30.91
N SER A 87 -22.95 -5.89 -30.85
CA SER A 87 -22.54 -4.70 -31.63
C SER A 87 -21.01 -4.57 -31.76
N VAL A 88 -20.52 -4.81 -32.99
CA VAL A 88 -19.39 -4.21 -33.77
C VAL A 88 -17.99 -4.06 -33.11
N PRO A 89 -16.89 -4.46 -33.81
CA PRO A 89 -15.56 -4.54 -33.22
C PRO A 89 -14.76 -3.23 -33.35
N ASN A 90 -14.17 -2.76 -32.24
CA ASN A 90 -13.11 -1.75 -32.28
C ASN A 90 -11.73 -2.42 -32.40
N THR A 91 -10.94 -1.91 -33.35
CA THR A 91 -9.54 -2.21 -33.63
C THR A 91 -8.60 -1.98 -32.44
N PRO A 92 -7.41 -2.60 -32.39
CA PRO A 92 -6.52 -2.57 -31.23
C PRO A 92 -5.88 -1.19 -31.07
N GLY A 93 -6.18 -0.53 -29.96
CA GLY A 93 -5.61 0.76 -29.56
C GLY A 93 -4.32 0.60 -28.75
N HIS A 94 -3.43 1.58 -28.94
CA HIS A 94 -2.17 1.84 -28.23
C HIS A 94 -2.31 1.90 -26.70
N PRO A 95 -1.20 1.75 -25.93
CA PRO A 95 -1.22 1.78 -24.46
C PRO A 95 -1.79 3.11 -23.94
N GLU A 96 -2.79 3.03 -23.05
CA GLU A 96 -3.40 4.18 -22.39
C GLU A 96 -2.43 4.79 -21.36
N HIS A 97 -1.97 6.01 -21.62
CA HIS A 97 -1.26 6.84 -20.66
C HIS A 97 -2.19 7.25 -19.51
N ALA A 98 -1.65 7.30 -18.28
CA ALA A 98 -2.34 7.70 -17.06
C ALA A 98 -3.02 9.07 -17.22
N ARG A 99 -4.36 9.09 -17.36
CA ARG A 99 -5.15 10.32 -17.34
C ARG A 99 -5.36 10.76 -15.89
N LEU A 100 -5.06 12.02 -15.58
CA LEU A 100 -5.35 12.63 -14.28
C LEU A 100 -6.82 12.38 -13.87
N ARG A 101 -7.03 11.75 -12.71
CA ARG A 101 -8.36 11.48 -12.15
C ARG A 101 -9.20 12.76 -12.09
N GLY A 102 -10.43 12.68 -12.56
CA GLY A 102 -11.23 13.83 -13.00
C GLY A 102 -11.71 14.82 -11.93
N ASN A 103 -11.67 14.52 -10.63
CA ASN A 103 -12.59 15.17 -9.67
C ASN A 103 -11.94 15.86 -8.46
N GLY A 104 -10.91 16.68 -8.66
CA GLY A 104 -10.42 17.56 -7.59
C GLY A 104 -9.26 18.48 -8.00
N ALA A 105 -8.95 19.45 -7.16
CA ALA A 105 -7.81 20.36 -7.33
C ALA A 105 -7.03 20.51 -6.02
N LEU A 106 -5.73 20.81 -6.14
CA LEU A 106 -4.91 21.25 -5.03
C LEU A 106 -5.42 22.59 -4.48
N THR A 107 -5.13 22.86 -3.21
CA THR A 107 -5.50 24.08 -2.49
C THR A 107 -4.51 25.23 -2.76
N PRO A 108 -4.94 26.42 -3.22
CA PRO A 108 -4.06 27.58 -3.31
C PRO A 108 -3.77 28.14 -1.90
N LEU A 109 -2.63 28.84 -1.73
CA LEU A 109 -2.25 29.42 -0.45
C LEU A 109 -3.36 30.37 0.07
N VAL A 110 -3.88 30.10 1.27
CA VAL A 110 -4.81 31.03 1.93
C VAL A 110 -3.99 32.21 2.46
N LEU A 111 -4.06 33.35 1.77
CA LEU A 111 -3.61 34.62 2.35
C LEU A 111 -4.39 34.84 3.65
N GLU A 112 -3.72 34.77 4.80
CA GLU A 112 -4.21 35.38 6.02
C GLU A 112 -4.66 36.79 5.68
N SER A 113 -5.93 37.09 5.92
CA SER A 113 -6.46 38.43 5.75
C SER A 113 -5.63 39.38 6.63
N HIS A 114 -4.73 40.15 6.02
CA HIS A 114 -4.29 41.40 6.62
C HIS A 114 -5.55 42.17 6.99
N GLN A 115 -5.77 42.39 8.29
CA GLN A 115 -6.76 43.35 8.75
C GLN A 115 -6.43 44.67 8.05
N PRO A 116 -7.30 45.19 7.16
CA PRO A 116 -7.09 46.54 6.69
C PRO A 116 -7.30 47.42 7.92
N ALA A 117 -6.30 48.24 8.24
CA ALA A 117 -6.44 49.31 9.21
C ALA A 117 -7.77 50.02 8.96
N ILE A 118 -8.58 50.15 10.01
CA ILE A 118 -9.88 50.83 9.98
C ILE A 118 -9.63 52.28 9.53
N GLY A 119 -9.79 52.52 8.24
CA GLY A 119 -9.64 53.80 7.58
C GLY A 119 -10.75 53.92 6.56
N MET A 120 -11.57 54.96 6.75
CA MET A 120 -12.82 55.25 6.03
C MET A 120 -12.71 55.06 4.50
N PHE A 121 -13.52 54.17 3.93
CA PHE A 121 -13.82 54.15 2.49
C PHE A 121 -15.34 54.18 2.23
N PRO A 122 -15.80 54.71 1.09
CA PRO A 122 -17.20 55.05 0.82
C PRO A 122 -18.07 53.80 0.52
N PRO A 123 -19.41 53.93 0.57
CA PRO A 123 -20.34 52.81 0.49
C PRO A 123 -20.58 52.41 -0.96
N ASP A 124 -19.70 51.59 -1.55
CA ASP A 124 -19.96 50.98 -2.87
C ASP A 124 -19.15 49.68 -3.09
N ASN A 125 -18.96 48.87 -2.05
CA ASN A 125 -18.10 47.68 -2.10
C ASN A 125 -18.77 46.33 -1.81
N ASP A 126 -20.10 46.26 -1.92
CA ASP A 126 -20.85 45.00 -1.75
C ASP A 126 -20.44 43.91 -2.75
N LYS A 127 -19.87 44.26 -3.90
CA LYS A 127 -19.41 43.25 -4.89
C LYS A 127 -18.07 42.62 -4.52
N LEU A 128 -17.16 43.36 -3.88
CA LEU A 128 -15.86 42.86 -3.44
C LEU A 128 -16.00 42.05 -2.14
N LEU A 129 -16.83 42.52 -1.21
CA LEU A 129 -17.13 41.77 0.01
C LEU A 129 -17.86 40.47 -0.30
N ASN A 130 -18.80 40.47 -1.27
CA ASN A 130 -19.47 39.25 -1.73
C ASN A 130 -18.55 38.31 -2.53
N SER A 131 -17.53 38.82 -3.24
CA SER A 131 -16.56 37.95 -3.93
C SER A 131 -15.55 37.32 -2.96
N ILE A 132 -15.15 38.05 -1.91
CA ILE A 132 -14.32 37.53 -0.81
C ILE A 132 -15.12 36.55 0.05
N MET A 133 -16.39 36.86 0.37
CA MET A 133 -17.27 35.93 1.09
C MET A 133 -17.62 34.70 0.25
N ARG A 134 -17.75 34.81 -1.09
CA ARG A 134 -17.87 33.64 -1.97
C ARG A 134 -16.61 32.78 -2.00
N ARG A 135 -15.41 33.39 -1.91
CA ARG A 135 -14.14 32.66 -1.81
C ARG A 135 -13.98 31.95 -0.46
N ALA A 136 -14.46 32.57 0.63
CA ALA A 136 -14.49 31.96 1.95
C ALA A 136 -15.61 30.91 2.13
N SER A 137 -16.70 30.99 1.35
CA SER A 137 -17.87 30.10 1.46
C SER A 137 -17.83 28.85 0.59
N GLN A 138 -16.74 28.57 -0.12
CA GLN A 138 -16.53 27.31 -0.87
C GLN A 138 -15.64 26.30 -0.12
N HIS A 139 -15.58 26.38 1.22
CA HIS A 139 -14.96 25.35 2.04
C HIS A 139 -15.96 24.20 2.24
N PHE A 140 -16.08 23.33 1.23
CA PHE A 140 -16.69 22.02 1.46
C PHE A 140 -15.72 21.21 2.33
N PRO A 141 -16.12 20.75 3.52
CA PRO A 141 -15.27 19.88 4.32
C PRO A 141 -15.06 18.56 3.58
N GLY A 142 -13.80 18.13 3.51
CA GLY A 142 -13.40 16.83 2.97
C GLY A 142 -12.83 16.84 1.55
N GLY A 143 -12.26 15.71 1.18
CA GLY A 143 -11.58 15.51 -0.10
C GLY A 143 -10.92 14.14 -0.17
N SER A 144 -10.16 13.91 -1.22
CA SER A 144 -9.55 12.61 -1.50
C SER A 144 -8.03 12.70 -1.41
N LEU A 145 -7.43 11.81 -0.62
CA LEU A 145 -6.02 11.48 -0.72
C LEU A 145 -5.86 10.51 -1.90
N ASN A 146 -5.07 10.91 -2.89
CA ASN A 146 -4.88 10.16 -4.14
C ASN A 146 -3.47 9.57 -4.19
N PHE A 147 -3.30 8.49 -4.95
CA PHE A 147 -2.06 7.75 -5.03
C PHE A 147 -1.75 7.41 -6.48
N GLU A 148 -0.51 7.69 -6.90
CA GLU A 148 -0.02 7.38 -8.24
C GLU A 148 1.41 6.81 -8.16
N ARG A 149 1.78 5.99 -9.14
CA ARG A 149 3.08 5.30 -9.16
C ARG A 149 3.72 5.35 -10.54
N PHE A 150 5.05 5.48 -10.55
CA PHE A 150 5.86 5.63 -11.75
C PHE A 150 7.10 4.76 -11.64
N GLU A 151 7.61 4.25 -12.75
CA GLU A 151 8.90 3.57 -12.76
C GLU A 151 10.02 4.58 -12.52
N THR A 152 10.97 4.26 -11.63
CA THR A 152 12.07 5.18 -11.31
C THR A 152 12.99 5.42 -12.51
N ASP A 153 13.09 4.46 -13.42
CA ASP A 153 13.82 4.63 -14.68
C ASP A 153 13.17 5.68 -15.60
N ASN A 154 11.87 5.92 -15.43
CA ASN A 154 11.08 6.92 -16.15
C ASN A 154 10.65 8.08 -15.22
N ILE A 155 11.52 8.50 -14.31
CA ILE A 155 11.22 9.54 -13.29
C ILE A 155 10.66 10.85 -13.88
N HIS A 156 11.00 11.18 -15.13
CA HIS A 156 10.48 12.36 -15.81
C HIS A 156 8.96 12.31 -16.01
N GLU A 157 8.34 11.14 -16.11
CA GLU A 157 6.89 10.99 -16.16
C GLU A 157 6.24 11.40 -14.82
N CYS A 158 6.90 11.09 -13.70
CA CYS A 158 6.47 11.53 -12.38
C CYS A 158 6.53 13.07 -12.24
N VAL A 159 7.63 13.68 -12.72
CA VAL A 159 7.78 15.14 -12.73
C VAL A 159 6.71 15.79 -13.62
N ALA A 160 6.50 15.28 -14.83
CA ALA A 160 5.50 15.78 -15.76
C ALA A 160 4.07 15.68 -15.17
N PHE A 161 3.76 14.58 -14.50
CA PHE A 161 2.49 14.40 -13.79
C PHE A 161 2.28 15.46 -12.71
N ILE A 162 3.29 15.70 -11.86
CA ILE A 162 3.18 16.71 -10.79
C ILE A 162 3.04 18.11 -11.38
N GLN A 163 3.77 18.42 -12.46
CA GLN A 163 3.64 19.69 -13.17
C GLN A 163 2.21 19.89 -13.71
N GLU A 164 1.65 18.90 -14.40
CA GLU A 164 0.28 18.97 -14.94
C GLU A 164 -0.75 19.12 -13.81
N LEU A 165 -0.54 18.43 -12.68
CA LEU A 165 -1.38 18.56 -11.49
C LEU A 165 -1.38 20.01 -10.94
N ILE A 166 -0.21 20.65 -10.85
CA ILE A 166 -0.07 22.04 -10.40
C ILE A 166 -0.74 23.00 -11.39
N GLU A 167 -0.48 22.85 -12.69
CA GLU A 167 -1.04 23.70 -13.76
C GLU A 167 -2.56 23.61 -13.81
N ARG A 168 -3.10 22.39 -13.78
CA ARG A 168 -4.55 22.14 -13.72
C ARG A 168 -5.17 22.74 -12.48
N SER A 169 -4.51 22.62 -11.33
CA SER A 169 -5.00 23.19 -10.07
C SER A 169 -4.98 24.72 -10.10
N ALA A 170 -3.97 25.35 -10.69
CA ALA A 170 -3.93 26.80 -10.88
C ALA A 170 -5.11 27.27 -11.75
N HIS A 171 -5.39 26.56 -12.84
CA HIS A 171 -6.51 26.85 -13.73
C HIS A 171 -7.87 26.75 -13.02
N ILE A 172 -8.12 25.64 -12.30
CA ILE A 172 -9.38 25.40 -11.58
C ILE A 172 -9.60 26.47 -10.50
N ASN A 173 -8.54 26.85 -9.78
CA ASN A 173 -8.61 27.88 -8.73
C ASN A 173 -8.58 29.32 -9.26
N ALA A 174 -8.42 29.52 -10.57
CA ALA A 174 -8.28 30.83 -11.22
C ALA A 174 -7.16 31.70 -10.62
N VAL A 175 -6.00 31.09 -10.36
CA VAL A 175 -4.77 31.76 -9.89
C VAL A 175 -3.64 31.59 -10.92
N SER A 176 -2.58 32.41 -10.83
CA SER A 176 -1.40 32.21 -11.69
C SER A 176 -0.62 30.96 -11.26
N ILE A 177 0.17 30.40 -12.18
CA ILE A 177 1.01 29.21 -11.88
C ILE A 177 2.03 29.55 -10.79
N GLU A 178 2.60 30.77 -10.81
CA GLU A 178 3.55 31.22 -9.78
C GLU A 178 2.91 31.29 -8.40
N GLU A 179 1.66 31.74 -8.32
CA GLU A 179 0.93 31.80 -7.06
C GLU A 179 0.55 30.40 -6.56
N MET A 180 0.17 29.50 -7.46
CA MET A 180 -0.07 28.09 -7.11
C MET A 180 1.20 27.44 -6.58
N ARG A 181 2.34 27.62 -7.24
CA ARG A 181 3.64 27.05 -6.85
C ARG A 181 4.06 27.47 -5.44
N LYS A 182 3.83 28.73 -5.05
CA LYS A 182 4.12 29.20 -3.67
C LYS A 182 3.30 28.48 -2.59
N GLY A 183 2.12 27.97 -2.95
CA GLY A 183 1.24 27.25 -2.04
C GLY A 183 1.43 25.73 -2.03
N VAL A 184 2.32 25.20 -2.88
CA VAL A 184 2.60 23.76 -3.00
C VAL A 184 3.96 23.46 -2.40
N LYS A 185 4.01 22.43 -1.56
CA LYS A 185 5.25 21.87 -1.01
C LYS A 185 5.37 20.40 -1.34
N ILE A 186 6.58 19.95 -1.66
CA ILE A 186 6.88 18.55 -1.90
C ILE A 186 7.61 17.95 -0.70
N MET A 187 7.07 16.86 -0.19
CA MET A 187 7.67 16.05 0.88
C MET A 187 8.26 14.78 0.28
N ALA A 188 9.58 14.75 0.09
CA ALA A 188 10.27 13.66 -0.57
C ALA A 188 10.92 12.70 0.43
N THR A 189 10.73 11.39 0.26
CA THR A 189 11.38 10.35 1.07
C THR A 189 11.91 9.20 0.20
N GLY A 190 12.54 8.22 0.83
CA GLY A 190 13.23 7.12 0.16
C GLY A 190 14.60 7.52 -0.37
N GLY A 191 15.44 6.53 -0.69
CA GLY A 191 16.80 6.78 -1.18
C GLY A 191 16.88 7.70 -2.42
N GLY A 192 15.85 7.72 -3.28
CA GLY A 192 15.77 8.59 -4.44
C GLY A 192 15.47 10.06 -4.12
N ALA A 193 14.95 10.39 -2.94
CA ALA A 193 14.72 11.79 -2.53
C ALA A 193 16.02 12.61 -2.51
N HIS A 194 17.17 11.98 -2.23
CA HIS A 194 18.47 12.64 -2.35
C HIS A 194 18.93 12.77 -3.80
N LYS A 195 18.75 11.69 -4.59
CA LYS A 195 19.23 11.59 -5.97
C LYS A 195 18.50 12.55 -6.92
N PHE A 196 17.19 12.72 -6.73
CA PHE A 196 16.33 13.50 -7.63
C PHE A 196 15.89 14.83 -7.02
N TYR A 197 16.50 15.26 -5.92
CA TYR A 197 16.17 16.51 -5.24
C TYR A 197 16.20 17.72 -6.18
N GLU A 198 17.33 17.91 -6.89
CA GLU A 198 17.53 19.02 -7.82
C GLU A 198 16.53 18.96 -8.97
N LEU A 199 16.28 17.76 -9.52
CA LEU A 199 15.29 17.56 -10.58
C LEU A 199 13.89 18.03 -10.17
N PHE A 200 13.40 17.62 -8.99
CA PHE A 200 12.09 18.06 -8.51
C PHE A 200 12.08 19.56 -8.21
N SER A 201 13.13 20.09 -7.57
CA SER A 201 13.18 21.50 -7.18
C SER A 201 13.25 22.45 -8.37
N GLU A 202 14.10 22.15 -9.37
CA GLU A 202 14.35 23.02 -10.51
C GLU A 202 13.22 22.97 -11.54
N GLU A 203 12.74 21.77 -11.89
CA GLU A 203 11.71 21.61 -12.93
C GLU A 203 10.33 22.06 -12.44
N LEU A 204 9.98 21.75 -11.18
CA LEU A 204 8.65 22.08 -10.66
C LEU A 204 8.57 23.51 -10.10
N GLY A 205 9.71 24.09 -9.70
CA GLY A 205 9.77 25.43 -9.13
C GLY A 205 9.00 25.56 -7.81
N VAL A 206 9.03 24.51 -6.98
CA VAL A 206 8.35 24.44 -5.67
C VAL A 206 9.35 24.10 -4.57
N GLU A 207 8.98 24.36 -3.31
CA GLU A 207 9.78 23.98 -2.16
C GLU A 207 9.77 22.45 -2.00
N VAL A 208 10.96 21.84 -1.89
CA VAL A 208 11.15 20.40 -1.70
C VAL A 208 11.84 20.16 -0.37
N HIS A 209 11.22 19.36 0.49
CA HIS A 209 11.79 18.91 1.76
C HIS A 209 12.09 17.42 1.70
N ARG A 210 13.13 16.97 2.41
CA ARG A 210 13.52 15.56 2.45
C ARG A 210 13.25 14.99 3.84
N GLU A 211 12.70 13.78 3.87
CA GLU A 211 12.32 13.06 5.08
C GLU A 211 12.97 11.68 5.13
N ASP A 212 13.27 11.20 6.35
CA ASP A 212 13.82 9.85 6.54
C ASP A 212 12.84 8.76 6.08
N GLU A 213 13.37 7.78 5.34
CA GLU A 213 12.57 6.70 4.74
C GLU A 213 11.88 5.84 5.79
N MET A 214 12.58 5.51 6.88
CA MET A 214 12.07 4.59 7.88
C MET A 214 11.06 5.26 8.80
N GLU A 215 11.31 6.51 9.20
CA GLU A 215 10.33 7.31 9.93
C GLU A 215 9.03 7.45 9.13
N CYS A 216 9.11 7.81 7.85
CA CYS A 216 7.95 7.89 6.96
C CYS A 216 7.21 6.55 6.85
N LEU A 217 7.92 5.42 6.72
CA LEU A 217 7.27 4.11 6.69
C LEU A 217 6.47 3.82 7.96
N ILE A 218 6.99 4.17 9.13
CA ILE A 218 6.33 3.89 10.41
C ILE A 218 5.17 4.85 10.66
N GLU A 219 5.32 6.14 10.38
CA GLU A 219 4.22 7.10 10.50
C GLU A 219 3.09 6.80 9.51
N GLY A 220 3.44 6.39 8.28
CA GLY A 220 2.46 5.92 7.31
C GLY A 220 1.72 4.67 7.78
N LEU A 221 2.41 3.71 8.41
CA LEU A 221 1.78 2.50 8.95
C LEU A 221 0.81 2.86 10.09
N LYS A 222 1.24 3.71 11.04
CA LYS A 222 0.41 4.16 12.16
C LYS A 222 -0.88 4.81 11.66
N PHE A 223 -0.78 5.69 10.66
CA PHE A 223 -1.97 6.33 10.10
C PHE A 223 -2.86 5.39 9.30
N ILE A 224 -2.29 4.64 8.35
CA ILE A 224 -3.10 3.86 7.43
C ILE A 224 -3.90 2.78 8.17
N THR A 225 -3.34 2.23 9.25
CA THR A 225 -4.03 1.25 10.10
C THR A 225 -5.23 1.84 10.87
N LEU A 226 -5.39 3.16 10.90
CA LEU A 226 -6.58 3.86 11.42
C LEU A 226 -7.70 4.04 10.39
N ILE A 227 -7.47 3.66 9.13
CA ILE A 227 -8.47 3.74 8.05
C ILE A 227 -9.34 2.47 8.08
N PRO A 228 -10.68 2.58 8.12
CA PRO A 228 -11.56 1.43 8.08
C PRO A 228 -11.37 0.59 6.80
N GLU A 229 -11.42 -0.73 6.94
CA GLU A 229 -11.24 -1.70 5.85
C GLU A 229 -9.86 -1.64 5.18
N GLU A 230 -8.86 -1.01 5.80
CA GLU A 230 -7.49 -0.98 5.29
C GLU A 230 -6.75 -2.29 5.54
N VAL A 231 -6.75 -2.73 6.79
CA VAL A 231 -6.03 -3.92 7.23
C VAL A 231 -6.87 -5.14 6.94
N TYR A 232 -6.26 -6.15 6.33
CA TYR A 232 -6.92 -7.43 6.09
C TYR A 232 -6.00 -8.62 6.37
N TYR A 233 -6.62 -9.76 6.63
CA TYR A 233 -5.95 -11.03 6.90
C TYR A 233 -6.83 -12.21 6.49
N PHE A 234 -6.24 -13.39 6.34
CA PHE A 234 -7.02 -14.62 6.18
C PHE A 234 -7.57 -15.06 7.52
N SER A 235 -8.90 -15.23 7.59
CA SER A 235 -9.58 -15.66 8.80
C SER A 235 -9.17 -17.08 9.21
N ASP A 236 -9.45 -17.42 10.47
CA ASP A 236 -9.32 -18.79 10.95
C ASP A 236 -10.52 -19.68 10.55
N GLU A 237 -11.52 -19.10 9.86
CA GLU A 237 -12.77 -19.74 9.45
C GLU A 237 -12.70 -20.21 7.98
N LEU A 238 -12.99 -21.49 7.77
CA LEU A 238 -12.99 -22.09 6.44
C LEU A 238 -14.21 -21.58 5.64
N ILE A 239 -14.07 -21.28 4.35
CA ILE A 239 -15.16 -20.77 3.48
C ILE A 239 -16.46 -21.61 3.55
N GLN A 240 -16.36 -22.92 3.81
CA GLN A 240 -17.54 -23.79 4.00
C GLN A 240 -18.39 -23.47 5.23
N SER A 241 -17.83 -22.89 6.31
CA SER A 241 -18.62 -22.47 7.49
C SER A 241 -19.39 -21.17 7.25
N VAL A 242 -18.95 -20.35 6.29
CA VAL A 242 -19.53 -19.04 5.97
C VAL A 242 -20.64 -19.15 4.90
N SER A 243 -20.60 -20.19 4.07
CA SER A 243 -21.50 -20.34 2.91
C SER A 243 -22.84 -21.05 3.20
N ASN A 244 -23.06 -21.58 4.41
CA ASN A 244 -24.34 -22.21 4.81
C ASN A 244 -24.87 -21.66 6.15
N PRO A 245 -25.62 -20.54 6.16
CA PRO A 245 -26.31 -20.05 7.35
C PRO A 245 -27.50 -20.93 7.79
N LEU A 246 -27.97 -21.84 6.92
CA LEU A 246 -29.25 -22.56 7.06
C LEU A 246 -29.15 -24.08 7.30
N SER A 247 -27.96 -24.68 7.36
CA SER A 247 -27.84 -26.11 7.70
C SER A 247 -27.69 -26.30 9.21
N SER A 248 -28.79 -26.20 9.94
CA SER A 248 -28.90 -26.59 11.36
C SER A 248 -28.86 -28.11 11.61
N HIS A 249 -28.37 -28.89 10.65
CA HIS A 249 -28.07 -30.31 10.85
C HIS A 249 -26.57 -30.45 11.07
N LYS A 250 -26.22 -31.04 12.22
CA LYS A 250 -24.87 -31.36 12.70
C LYS A 250 -23.97 -31.97 11.59
N ALA A 251 -23.41 -31.14 10.72
CA ALA A 251 -22.13 -31.44 10.11
C ALA A 251 -21.14 -31.45 11.25
N LYS A 252 -20.40 -32.56 11.44
CA LYS A 252 -19.30 -32.60 12.39
C LYS A 252 -18.36 -31.46 12.01
N LEU A 253 -18.36 -30.41 12.84
CA LEU A 253 -17.25 -29.46 12.90
C LEU A 253 -15.96 -30.31 12.84
N PRO A 254 -14.96 -29.97 12.02
CA PRO A 254 -13.60 -30.40 12.33
C PRO A 254 -13.41 -30.01 13.78
N VAL A 255 -13.13 -31.01 14.62
CA VAL A 255 -12.98 -30.82 16.06
C VAL A 255 -12.04 -29.64 16.24
N ALA A 256 -12.56 -28.49 16.66
CA ALA A 256 -11.75 -27.41 17.17
C ALA A 256 -10.87 -28.10 18.20
N ALA A 257 -9.56 -28.19 17.91
CA ALA A 257 -8.65 -28.92 18.76
C ALA A 257 -8.89 -28.43 20.18
N ALA A 258 -9.27 -29.36 21.05
CA ALA A 258 -9.72 -29.08 22.41
C ALA A 258 -8.66 -28.38 23.30
N ASN A 259 -7.54 -27.94 22.72
CA ASN A 259 -6.37 -27.34 23.35
C ASN A 259 -5.91 -26.02 22.67
N GLY A 260 -6.71 -25.40 21.78
CA GLY A 260 -6.31 -24.15 21.11
C GLY A 260 -5.20 -24.30 20.06
N VAL A 261 -4.86 -25.54 19.68
CA VAL A 261 -3.85 -25.83 18.65
C VAL A 261 -4.54 -25.93 17.29
N LEU A 262 -4.46 -24.88 16.48
CA LEU A 262 -4.98 -24.90 15.12
C LEU A 262 -4.24 -25.97 14.29
N GLU A 263 -4.96 -26.77 13.51
CA GLU A 263 -4.35 -27.80 12.65
C GLU A 263 -3.32 -27.17 11.69
N ARG A 264 -2.18 -27.86 11.54
CA ARG A 264 -1.14 -27.48 10.58
C ARG A 264 -1.76 -27.38 9.18
N PRO A 265 -1.67 -26.24 8.49
CA PRO A 265 -2.31 -26.02 7.19
C PRO A 265 -1.97 -27.11 6.15
N SER A 266 -2.96 -27.50 5.36
CA SER A 266 -2.84 -28.51 4.31
C SER A 266 -2.07 -28.00 3.07
N PRO A 267 -1.63 -28.87 2.13
CA PRO A 267 -0.95 -28.47 0.90
C PRO A 267 -1.78 -27.54 0.02
N ASN A 268 -3.09 -27.77 0.04
CA ASN A 268 -4.03 -26.82 -0.50
C ASN A 268 -4.12 -25.72 0.55
N PRO A 269 -3.74 -24.48 0.21
CA PRO A 269 -3.93 -23.39 1.12
C PRO A 269 -5.39 -23.43 1.55
N PRO A 270 -5.67 -23.51 2.85
CA PRO A 270 -7.03 -23.46 3.33
C PRO A 270 -7.74 -22.28 2.67
N MET A 271 -8.91 -22.56 2.07
CA MET A 271 -9.76 -21.53 1.51
C MET A 271 -10.37 -20.78 2.68
N TYR A 272 -9.60 -19.86 3.25
CA TYR A 272 -10.02 -18.96 4.30
C TYR A 272 -10.64 -17.73 3.67
N ALA A 273 -11.67 -17.19 4.32
CA ALA A 273 -12.21 -15.92 3.90
C ALA A 273 -11.20 -14.81 4.20
N VAL A 274 -11.12 -13.82 3.30
CA VAL A 274 -10.43 -12.57 3.63
C VAL A 274 -11.33 -11.79 4.60
N THR A 275 -10.76 -11.38 5.73
CA THR A 275 -11.42 -10.53 6.72
C THR A 275 -10.74 -9.18 6.75
N PHE A 276 -11.55 -8.13 6.73
CA PHE A 276 -11.12 -6.74 6.84
C PHE A 276 -11.40 -6.21 8.25
N GLU A 277 -10.52 -5.34 8.74
CA GLU A 277 -10.71 -4.63 10.01
C GLU A 277 -11.65 -3.44 9.82
N SER A 278 -12.86 -3.56 10.34
CA SER A 278 -13.92 -2.56 10.21
C SER A 278 -13.85 -1.48 11.29
N ASN A 279 -13.26 -1.79 12.45
CA ASN A 279 -13.14 -0.88 13.58
C ASN A 279 -11.67 -0.72 13.97
N PRO A 280 -10.91 0.05 13.18
CA PRO A 280 -9.47 0.14 13.33
C PRO A 280 -9.07 0.74 14.69
N SER A 281 -7.99 0.20 15.24
CA SER A 281 -7.30 0.71 16.43
C SER A 281 -5.79 0.58 16.23
N ALA A 282 -4.98 1.36 16.94
CA ALA A 282 -3.53 1.23 16.87
C ALA A 282 -3.11 -0.18 17.32
N GLN A 283 -2.63 -1.00 16.38
CA GLN A 283 -2.29 -2.41 16.63
C GLN A 283 -0.80 -2.63 16.90
N LEU A 284 -0.20 -1.78 17.74
CA LEU A 284 1.17 -1.94 18.25
C LEU A 284 1.18 -2.84 19.51
N PRO A 285 2.31 -3.50 19.84
CA PRO A 285 3.55 -3.58 19.06
C PRO A 285 3.38 -4.53 17.86
N CYS A 286 4.21 -4.36 16.84
CA CYS A 286 4.14 -5.19 15.64
C CYS A 286 5.50 -5.33 14.93
N LEU A 287 5.56 -6.28 13.99
CA LEU A 287 6.66 -6.39 13.05
C LEU A 287 6.20 -5.89 11.68
N LEU A 288 6.87 -4.90 11.11
CA LEU A 288 6.68 -4.49 9.71
C LEU A 288 7.73 -5.17 8.84
N VAL A 289 7.28 -5.91 7.84
CA VAL A 289 8.08 -6.55 6.81
C VAL A 289 7.82 -5.81 5.50
N ASN A 290 8.66 -4.82 5.20
CA ASN A 290 8.53 -4.00 4.00
C ASN A 290 9.28 -4.66 2.83
N ILE A 291 8.53 -5.16 1.84
CA ILE A 291 9.04 -5.91 0.68
C ILE A 291 9.08 -5.01 -0.56
N GLY A 292 10.25 -4.45 -0.85
CA GLY A 292 10.56 -3.71 -2.07
C GLY A 292 11.54 -4.47 -2.97
N SER A 293 12.54 -3.78 -3.53
CA SER A 293 13.64 -4.42 -4.27
C SER A 293 14.38 -5.43 -3.39
N GLY A 294 14.68 -5.05 -2.14
CA GLY A 294 15.05 -5.93 -1.04
C GLY A 294 13.95 -6.01 0.02
N VAL A 295 14.26 -6.50 1.22
CA VAL A 295 13.33 -6.58 2.35
C VAL A 295 13.94 -5.95 3.59
N SER A 296 13.19 -5.04 4.20
CA SER A 296 13.50 -4.47 5.52
C SER A 296 12.52 -5.02 6.54
N ILE A 297 13.03 -5.46 7.68
CA ILE A 297 12.23 -6.00 8.79
C ILE A 297 12.43 -5.08 9.98
N ILE A 298 11.34 -4.46 10.41
CA ILE A 298 11.32 -3.38 11.39
C ILE A 298 10.43 -3.82 12.54
N LYS A 299 10.96 -3.77 13.76
CA LYS A 299 10.20 -3.91 14.99
C LYS A 299 9.63 -2.55 15.35
N VAL A 300 8.35 -2.50 15.69
CA VAL A 300 7.66 -1.30 16.19
C VAL A 300 7.12 -1.60 17.58
N ASP A 301 7.52 -0.80 18.55
CA ASP A 301 7.14 -0.89 19.95
C ASP A 301 5.77 -0.26 20.22
N GLU A 302 5.24 -0.47 21.42
CA GLU A 302 3.91 0.02 21.84
C GLU A 302 3.79 1.56 21.80
N ASP A 303 4.89 2.25 22.10
CA ASP A 303 5.00 3.71 22.06
C ASP A 303 5.25 4.24 20.64
N GLY A 304 5.37 3.35 19.66
CA GLY A 304 5.69 3.71 18.28
C GLY A 304 7.17 3.95 18.01
N GLY A 305 8.05 3.71 18.99
CA GLY A 305 9.49 3.57 18.76
C GLY A 305 9.76 2.39 17.82
N PHE A 306 10.85 2.44 17.07
CA PHE A 306 11.13 1.40 16.08
C PHE A 306 12.62 1.13 15.88
N GLU A 307 12.91 -0.08 15.40
CA GLU A 307 14.27 -0.54 15.10
C GLU A 307 14.25 -1.44 13.86
N ARG A 308 15.16 -1.21 12.90
CA ARG A 308 15.40 -2.14 11.80
C ARG A 308 16.18 -3.36 12.30
N VAL A 309 15.46 -4.38 12.72
CA VAL A 309 16.02 -5.57 13.36
C VAL A 309 16.60 -6.60 12.39
N SER A 310 16.18 -6.58 11.11
CA SER A 310 16.67 -7.54 10.12
C SER A 310 16.40 -7.08 8.68
N GLY A 311 16.74 -7.93 7.73
CA GLY A 311 16.45 -7.76 6.31
C GLY A 311 17.03 -8.88 5.46
N THR A 312 16.63 -8.93 4.19
CA THR A 312 17.19 -9.83 3.18
C THR A 312 17.28 -9.12 1.84
N SER A 313 18.31 -9.42 1.06
CA SER A 313 18.42 -8.95 -0.33
C SER A 313 17.50 -9.73 -1.28
N LEU A 314 16.96 -10.87 -0.84
CA LEU A 314 16.03 -11.72 -1.61
C LEU A 314 14.60 -11.17 -1.53
N GLY A 315 14.38 -9.98 -2.10
CA GLY A 315 13.08 -9.32 -2.21
C GLY A 315 12.48 -9.40 -3.62
N GLY A 316 11.62 -8.43 -3.94
CA GLY A 316 10.97 -8.34 -5.25
C GLY A 316 11.93 -8.11 -6.41
N GLY A 317 13.02 -7.38 -6.18
CA GLY A 317 14.06 -7.16 -7.19
C GLY A 317 14.81 -8.44 -7.55
N THR A 318 14.97 -9.36 -6.60
CA THR A 318 15.53 -10.70 -6.88
C THR A 318 14.54 -11.53 -7.71
N LEU A 319 13.25 -11.56 -7.34
CA LEU A 319 12.23 -12.28 -8.10
C LEU A 319 12.19 -11.78 -9.55
N TRP A 320 12.05 -10.47 -9.73
CA TRP A 320 11.97 -9.85 -11.04
C TRP A 320 13.26 -10.09 -11.85
N GLY A 321 14.43 -9.79 -11.28
CA GLY A 321 15.70 -9.97 -11.98
C GLY A 321 15.91 -11.41 -12.47
N LEU A 322 15.56 -12.41 -11.67
CA LEU A 322 15.66 -13.81 -12.08
C LEU A 322 14.61 -14.18 -13.14
N LEU A 323 13.36 -13.72 -13.00
CA LEU A 323 12.31 -14.01 -13.98
C LEU A 323 12.58 -13.35 -15.33
N SER A 324 13.12 -12.15 -15.37
CA SER A 324 13.54 -11.50 -16.62
C SER A 324 14.67 -12.28 -17.33
N LEU A 325 15.53 -12.98 -16.58
CA LEU A 325 16.58 -13.81 -17.16
C LEU A 325 16.08 -15.18 -17.63
N LEU A 326 15.08 -15.73 -16.94
CA LEU A 326 14.64 -17.13 -17.11
C LEU A 326 13.34 -17.29 -17.90
N THR A 327 12.62 -16.20 -18.16
CA THR A 327 11.31 -16.19 -18.81
C THR A 327 11.24 -15.07 -19.86
N PRO A 328 10.29 -15.12 -20.83
CA PRO A 328 10.12 -14.05 -21.80
C PRO A 328 9.35 -12.84 -21.26
N ALA A 329 8.96 -12.83 -19.97
CA ALA A 329 8.16 -11.75 -19.40
C ALA A 329 8.94 -10.42 -19.37
N THR A 330 8.26 -9.35 -19.77
CA THR A 330 8.84 -8.02 -19.93
C THR A 330 8.47 -7.06 -18.80
N ASN A 331 7.42 -7.37 -18.05
CA ASN A 331 6.92 -6.58 -16.93
C ASN A 331 6.45 -7.48 -15.78
N PHE A 332 6.23 -6.87 -14.61
CA PHE A 332 5.87 -7.59 -13.39
C PHE A 332 4.50 -8.28 -13.48
N ASP A 333 3.54 -7.67 -14.17
CA ASP A 333 2.18 -8.19 -14.25
C ASP A 333 2.13 -9.47 -15.12
N GLU A 334 2.93 -9.53 -16.19
CA GLU A 334 3.16 -10.76 -16.97
C GLU A 334 3.79 -11.88 -16.13
N MET A 335 4.79 -11.54 -15.31
CA MET A 335 5.45 -12.52 -14.43
C MET A 335 4.49 -13.13 -13.42
N LEU A 336 3.62 -12.30 -12.84
CA LEU A 336 2.56 -12.78 -11.96
C LEU A 336 1.55 -13.65 -12.72
N ALA A 337 1.10 -13.22 -13.89
CA ALA A 337 0.17 -13.99 -14.72
C ALA A 337 0.74 -15.35 -15.15
N PHE A 338 2.05 -15.44 -15.41
CA PHE A 338 2.74 -16.72 -15.63
C PHE A 338 2.71 -17.58 -14.37
N SER A 339 3.02 -16.98 -13.22
CA SER A 339 2.97 -17.70 -11.95
C SER A 339 1.59 -18.32 -11.73
N GLU A 340 0.48 -17.60 -11.96
CA GLU A 340 -0.89 -18.11 -11.76
C GLU A 340 -1.26 -19.35 -12.57
N LYS A 341 -0.56 -19.60 -13.68
CA LYS A 341 -0.78 -20.77 -14.56
C LYS A 341 0.22 -21.91 -14.34
N GLY A 342 1.31 -21.65 -13.62
CA GLY A 342 2.39 -22.61 -13.42
C GLY A 342 2.15 -23.63 -12.33
N ASP A 343 2.84 -24.77 -12.46
CA ASP A 343 2.97 -25.80 -11.44
C ASP A 343 4.42 -25.89 -10.95
N ASN A 344 4.67 -25.51 -9.69
CA ASN A 344 6.02 -25.53 -9.14
C ASN A 344 6.57 -26.96 -8.96
N ALA A 345 5.70 -27.98 -8.88
CA ALA A 345 6.13 -29.36 -8.64
C ALA A 345 6.98 -29.92 -9.79
N THR A 346 6.93 -29.31 -10.99
CA THR A 346 7.78 -29.72 -12.11
C THR A 346 9.23 -29.25 -11.92
N VAL A 347 9.44 -28.10 -11.28
CA VAL A 347 10.73 -27.42 -11.07
C VAL A 347 11.34 -27.73 -9.69
N ASP A 348 10.50 -27.79 -8.67
CA ASP A 348 10.91 -27.96 -7.27
C ASP A 348 11.03 -29.43 -6.86
N MET A 349 12.00 -29.72 -6.00
CA MET A 349 12.06 -30.99 -5.29
C MET A 349 11.17 -30.92 -4.05
N LEU A 350 10.19 -31.80 -3.95
CA LEU A 350 9.26 -31.89 -2.84
C LEU A 350 9.71 -32.97 -1.83
N VAL A 351 9.18 -32.93 -0.62
CA VAL A 351 9.42 -33.96 0.42
C VAL A 351 9.04 -35.35 -0.11
N GLY A 352 7.95 -35.47 -0.86
CA GLY A 352 7.49 -36.72 -1.47
C GLY A 352 8.45 -37.28 -2.52
N ASP A 353 9.20 -36.42 -3.22
CA ASP A 353 10.22 -36.87 -4.18
C ASP A 353 11.42 -37.52 -3.46
N ILE A 354 11.67 -37.15 -2.20
CA ILE A 354 12.79 -37.65 -1.39
C ILE A 354 12.37 -38.89 -0.59
N TYR A 355 11.20 -38.83 0.05
CA TYR A 355 10.76 -39.84 1.03
C TYR A 355 9.66 -40.78 0.50
N GLY A 356 9.07 -40.50 -0.67
CA GLY A 356 7.95 -41.26 -1.25
C GLY A 356 6.59 -41.06 -0.55
N GLN A 357 6.57 -40.36 0.57
CA GLN A 357 5.39 -40.14 1.42
C GLN A 357 5.59 -38.90 2.31
N ASP A 358 4.61 -38.60 3.15
CA ASP A 358 4.73 -37.57 4.19
C ASP A 358 5.86 -37.91 5.17
N TYR A 359 6.61 -36.90 5.60
CA TYR A 359 7.64 -37.06 6.62
C TYR A 359 7.07 -36.79 8.02
N GLY A 360 6.32 -37.77 8.53
CA GLY A 360 5.52 -37.67 9.75
C GLY A 360 6.30 -37.28 11.02
N ARG A 361 7.58 -37.66 11.14
CA ARG A 361 8.41 -37.34 12.32
C ARG A 361 8.62 -35.84 12.53
N LEU A 362 8.70 -35.06 11.44
CA LEU A 362 8.77 -33.59 11.47
C LEU A 362 7.43 -32.95 11.09
N GLY A 363 6.43 -33.78 10.75
CA GLY A 363 5.11 -33.40 10.26
C GLY A 363 5.14 -32.65 8.92
N LEU A 364 6.14 -32.90 8.07
CA LEU A 364 6.20 -32.30 6.74
C LEU A 364 5.34 -33.13 5.78
N LYS A 365 4.53 -32.47 4.96
CA LYS A 365 3.69 -33.15 3.96
C LYS A 365 4.54 -33.45 2.72
N SER A 366 4.18 -34.48 1.98
CA SER A 366 4.83 -34.90 0.72
C SER A 366 4.89 -33.78 -0.33
N THR A 367 3.93 -32.86 -0.30
CA THR A 367 3.86 -31.70 -1.19
C THR A 367 4.68 -30.49 -0.72
N THR A 368 5.24 -30.53 0.49
CA THR A 368 6.09 -29.45 0.99
C THR A 368 7.35 -29.37 0.14
N ILE A 369 7.72 -28.16 -0.30
CA ILE A 369 8.96 -27.91 -1.03
C ILE A 369 10.15 -28.23 -0.11
N ALA A 370 10.99 -29.17 -0.52
CA ALA A 370 12.22 -29.52 0.19
C ALA A 370 13.43 -28.75 -0.38
N SER A 371 13.46 -28.56 -1.71
CA SER A 371 14.48 -27.76 -2.39
C SER A 371 13.87 -27.06 -3.60
N SER A 372 13.75 -25.73 -3.52
CA SER A 372 13.37 -24.91 -4.67
C SER A 372 14.36 -25.12 -5.82
N PHE A 373 13.86 -25.23 -7.06
CA PHE A 373 14.65 -25.53 -8.26
C PHE A 373 15.42 -26.86 -8.22
N GLY A 374 15.16 -27.73 -7.24
CA GLY A 374 15.93 -28.95 -7.03
C GLY A 374 15.84 -29.98 -8.17
N LYS A 375 14.81 -29.91 -9.04
CA LYS A 375 14.69 -30.79 -10.21
C LYS A 375 15.42 -30.27 -11.45
N VAL A 376 15.83 -29.00 -11.46
CA VAL A 376 16.55 -28.39 -12.58
C VAL A 376 17.94 -29.00 -12.74
N PHE A 377 18.61 -29.30 -11.63
CA PHE A 377 19.92 -29.93 -11.63
C PHE A 377 19.78 -31.47 -11.60
N LYS A 378 19.91 -32.13 -12.74
CA LYS A 378 19.98 -33.60 -12.83
C LYS A 378 21.38 -34.10 -13.23
N LYS A 379 21.80 -35.22 -12.63
CA LYS A 379 23.11 -35.85 -12.82
C LYS A 379 23.40 -36.37 -14.23
N ASN A 380 22.39 -36.49 -15.11
CA ASN A 380 22.52 -37.18 -16.41
C ASN A 380 22.71 -36.25 -17.62
N GLY A 381 22.96 -34.95 -17.42
CA GLY A 381 23.41 -34.04 -18.49
C GLY A 381 22.33 -33.55 -19.47
N GLU A 382 21.12 -34.11 -19.46
CA GLU A 382 20.00 -33.58 -20.26
C GLU A 382 19.38 -32.34 -19.60
N LYS A 383 19.47 -31.19 -20.29
CA LYS A 383 18.74 -29.97 -19.89
C LYS A 383 17.26 -30.18 -20.17
N ILE A 384 16.49 -30.48 -19.13
CA ILE A 384 15.02 -30.46 -19.19
C ILE A 384 14.60 -29.01 -19.43
N LYS A 385 13.70 -28.80 -20.39
CA LYS A 385 13.05 -27.51 -20.58
C LYS A 385 11.87 -27.42 -19.61
N PHE A 386 11.84 -26.36 -18.82
CA PHE A 386 10.72 -26.00 -17.96
C PHE A 386 9.92 -24.87 -18.61
N SER A 387 8.62 -24.83 -18.38
CA SER A 387 7.79 -23.73 -18.90
C SER A 387 8.10 -22.43 -18.13
N PRO A 388 7.97 -21.26 -18.77
CA PRO A 388 8.02 -19.97 -18.08
C PRO A 388 7.06 -19.88 -16.89
N GLU A 389 5.88 -20.46 -17.01
CA GLU A 389 4.85 -20.51 -15.98
C GLU A 389 5.32 -21.26 -14.73
N ASP A 390 5.90 -22.45 -14.90
CA ASP A 390 6.37 -23.28 -13.78
C ASP A 390 7.57 -22.64 -13.07
N ILE A 391 8.50 -22.06 -13.84
CA ILE A 391 9.63 -21.28 -13.33
C ILE A 391 9.12 -20.09 -12.50
N SER A 392 8.12 -19.37 -13.01
CA SER A 392 7.50 -18.22 -12.35
C SER A 392 6.84 -18.61 -11.03
N ARG A 393 6.05 -19.69 -11.03
CA ARG A 393 5.43 -20.20 -9.81
C ARG A 393 6.47 -20.63 -8.76
N SER A 394 7.48 -21.39 -9.18
CA SER A 394 8.54 -21.88 -8.29
C SER A 394 9.31 -20.73 -7.65
N LEU A 395 9.74 -19.73 -8.42
CA LEU A 395 10.45 -18.57 -7.86
C LEU A 395 9.57 -17.72 -6.95
N LEU A 396 8.31 -17.49 -7.30
CA LEU A 396 7.37 -16.77 -6.43
C LEU A 396 7.25 -17.45 -5.08
N TYR A 397 7.11 -18.78 -5.06
CA TYR A 397 7.06 -19.56 -3.81
C TYR A 397 8.39 -19.55 -3.07
N ALA A 398 9.53 -19.69 -3.76
CA ALA A 398 10.84 -19.70 -3.12
C ALA A 398 11.11 -18.38 -2.37
N ILE A 399 10.89 -17.25 -3.03
CA ILE A 399 11.09 -15.92 -2.45
C ILE A 399 10.07 -15.65 -1.33
N SER A 400 8.77 -15.89 -1.58
CA SER A 400 7.72 -15.62 -0.60
C SER A 400 7.88 -16.49 0.67
N ASN A 401 8.19 -17.78 0.53
CA ASN A 401 8.42 -18.66 1.68
C ASN A 401 9.68 -18.25 2.46
N ASN A 402 10.75 -17.84 1.77
CA ASN A 402 11.97 -17.36 2.43
C ASN A 402 11.68 -16.10 3.26
N ILE A 403 10.97 -15.13 2.69
CA ILE A 403 10.54 -13.92 3.39
C ILE A 403 9.67 -14.28 4.60
N GLY A 404 8.66 -15.13 4.40
CA GLY A 404 7.78 -15.58 5.49
C GLY A 404 8.52 -16.28 6.63
N GLN A 405 9.52 -17.11 6.32
CA GLN A 405 10.34 -17.77 7.34
C GLN A 405 11.20 -16.76 8.13
N ILE A 406 11.84 -15.81 7.46
CA ILE A 406 12.65 -14.77 8.13
C ILE A 406 11.77 -13.86 8.99
N ALA A 407 10.58 -13.48 8.48
CA ALA A 407 9.59 -12.72 9.23
C ALA A 407 9.15 -13.46 10.50
N TYR A 408 8.82 -14.76 10.38
CA TYR A 408 8.48 -15.60 11.52
C TYR A 408 9.62 -15.64 12.56
N MET A 409 10.87 -15.89 12.15
CA MET A 409 11.99 -15.97 13.09
C MET A 409 12.22 -14.66 13.85
N ASN A 410 12.06 -13.51 13.18
CA ASN A 410 12.15 -12.21 13.83
C ASN A 410 10.97 -11.97 14.78
N ALA A 411 9.75 -12.28 14.36
CA ALA A 411 8.58 -12.16 15.20
C ALA A 411 8.67 -13.05 16.45
N GLU A 412 9.23 -14.25 16.31
CA GLU A 412 9.48 -15.16 17.44
C GLU A 412 10.56 -14.61 18.38
N LYS A 413 11.67 -14.11 17.84
CA LYS A 413 12.76 -13.52 18.62
C LYS A 413 12.29 -12.36 19.51
N TYR A 414 11.40 -11.52 18.99
CA TYR A 414 10.91 -10.33 19.69
C TYR A 414 9.54 -10.51 20.36
N GLY A 415 8.96 -11.71 20.36
CA GLY A 415 7.68 -11.98 21.00
C GLY A 415 6.50 -11.21 20.37
N LEU A 416 6.54 -10.98 19.06
CA LEU A 416 5.52 -10.23 18.33
C LEU A 416 4.55 -11.19 17.64
N ASP A 417 3.26 -10.96 17.82
CA ASP A 417 2.21 -11.81 17.24
C ASP A 417 1.64 -11.26 15.94
N ARG A 418 1.80 -9.95 15.70
CA ARG A 418 1.30 -9.24 14.52
C ARG A 418 2.45 -8.93 13.58
N ILE A 419 2.33 -9.40 12.34
CA ILE A 419 3.31 -9.20 11.28
C ILE A 419 2.62 -8.51 10.10
N TYR A 420 2.87 -7.22 9.94
CA TYR A 420 2.43 -6.46 8.78
C TYR A 420 3.37 -6.69 7.61
N PHE A 421 2.81 -7.04 6.46
CA PHE A 421 3.53 -7.09 5.20
C PHE A 421 3.18 -5.85 4.37
N GLY A 422 4.21 -5.07 4.05
CA GLY A 422 4.12 -3.85 3.24
C GLY A 422 4.98 -3.94 1.98
N GLY A 423 4.96 -2.87 1.19
CA GLY A 423 5.75 -2.70 -0.03
C GLY A 423 5.06 -3.20 -1.32
N CYS A 424 5.63 -2.82 -2.46
CA CYS A 424 5.04 -3.06 -3.79
C CYS A 424 5.25 -4.49 -4.34
N PHE A 425 5.74 -5.43 -3.55
CA PHE A 425 5.87 -6.82 -3.99
C PHE A 425 4.52 -7.57 -4.01
N ILE A 426 3.65 -7.26 -3.06
CA ILE A 426 2.42 -8.03 -2.83
C ILE A 426 1.39 -7.66 -3.89
N ARG A 427 1.16 -6.35 -4.12
CA ARG A 427 0.17 -5.75 -5.04
C ARG A 427 -1.21 -6.40 -4.95
N GLY A 428 -1.58 -6.84 -3.75
CA GLY A 428 -2.77 -7.64 -3.43
C GLY A 428 -2.83 -9.04 -4.08
N HIS A 429 -1.77 -9.53 -4.71
CA HIS A 429 -1.78 -10.75 -5.52
C HIS A 429 -2.11 -11.97 -4.64
N PRO A 430 -3.21 -12.71 -4.92
CA PRO A 430 -3.70 -13.75 -4.03
C PRO A 430 -2.66 -14.85 -3.74
N ALA A 431 -1.87 -15.26 -4.73
CA ALA A 431 -0.87 -16.32 -4.51
C ALA A 431 0.23 -15.88 -3.54
N THR A 432 0.65 -14.60 -3.61
CA THR A 432 1.68 -14.02 -2.74
C THR A 432 1.17 -13.94 -1.29
N ILE A 433 -0.01 -13.34 -1.11
CA ILE A 433 -0.66 -13.19 0.21
C ILE A 433 -0.89 -14.56 0.84
N THR A 434 -1.41 -15.51 0.05
CA THR A 434 -1.69 -16.87 0.51
C THR A 434 -0.41 -17.58 0.94
N THR A 435 0.68 -17.45 0.18
CA THR A 435 1.97 -18.08 0.50
C THR A 435 2.57 -17.49 1.77
N LEU A 436 2.59 -16.17 1.92
CA LEU A 436 3.09 -15.51 3.12
C LEU A 436 2.26 -15.88 4.36
N SER A 437 0.94 -15.87 4.24
CA SER A 437 0.02 -16.25 5.32
C SER A 437 0.20 -17.70 5.73
N TYR A 438 0.32 -18.60 4.74
CA TYR A 438 0.60 -20.00 4.96
C TYR A 438 1.93 -20.18 5.70
N ALA A 439 3.00 -19.51 5.25
CA ALA A 439 4.31 -19.62 5.87
C ALA A 439 4.29 -19.18 7.35
N ILE A 440 3.71 -18.02 7.65
CA ILE A 440 3.59 -17.53 9.04
C ILE A 440 2.80 -18.51 9.90
N ARG A 441 1.63 -18.96 9.43
CA ARG A 441 0.79 -19.90 10.19
C ARG A 441 1.46 -21.26 10.38
N PHE A 442 2.15 -21.76 9.35
CA PHE A 442 2.84 -23.05 9.38
C PHE A 442 3.95 -23.07 10.43
N TRP A 443 4.82 -22.05 10.43
CA TRP A 443 5.96 -21.98 11.33
C TRP A 443 5.55 -21.61 12.76
N SER A 444 4.60 -20.70 12.92
CA SER A 444 4.09 -20.28 14.24
C SER A 444 3.10 -21.25 14.88
N LYS A 445 2.65 -22.29 14.15
CA LYS A 445 1.56 -23.18 14.57
C LYS A 445 0.27 -22.41 14.91
N GLY A 446 0.02 -21.32 14.18
CA GLY A 446 -1.16 -20.47 14.35
C GLY A 446 -1.08 -19.45 15.48
N THR A 447 0.06 -19.28 16.14
CA THR A 447 0.23 -18.28 17.21
C THR A 447 0.47 -16.87 16.67
N LYS A 448 0.90 -16.72 15.42
CA LYS A 448 1.20 -15.43 14.78
C LYS A 448 0.30 -15.18 13.58
N ARG A 449 0.05 -13.91 13.31
CA ARG A 449 -0.85 -13.46 12.25
C ARG A 449 -0.11 -12.60 11.22
N ALA A 450 -0.25 -12.98 9.95
CA ALA A 450 0.11 -12.13 8.83
C ALA A 450 -1.02 -11.14 8.56
N LEU A 451 -0.68 -9.85 8.49
CA LEU A 451 -1.56 -8.72 8.23
C LEU A 451 -1.10 -8.03 6.95
N PHE A 452 -2.04 -7.63 6.12
CA PHE A 452 -1.79 -6.98 4.83
C PHE A 452 -2.56 -5.66 4.77
N LEU A 453 -2.13 -4.79 3.85
CA LEU A 453 -2.65 -3.44 3.71
C LEU A 453 -3.15 -3.24 2.28
N ARG A 454 -4.23 -2.48 2.14
CA ARG A 454 -4.78 -2.13 0.82
C ARG A 454 -3.91 -1.10 0.09
N HIS A 455 -3.13 -0.31 0.82
CA HIS A 455 -2.16 0.67 0.34
C HIS A 455 -0.73 0.29 0.76
N GLU A 456 -0.42 -1.00 0.79
CA GLU A 456 0.87 -1.57 1.20
C GLU A 456 2.10 -0.90 0.56
N GLY A 457 2.00 -0.47 -0.70
CA GLY A 457 3.08 0.19 -1.43
C GLY A 457 3.34 1.65 -1.01
N PHE A 458 2.38 2.30 -0.36
CA PHE A 458 2.36 3.76 -0.18
C PHE A 458 2.70 4.22 1.24
N LEU A 459 3.12 3.33 2.13
CA LEU A 459 3.44 3.68 3.53
C LEU A 459 4.40 4.86 3.64
N GLY A 460 5.53 4.84 2.91
CA GLY A 460 6.51 5.93 2.95
C GLY A 460 5.92 7.25 2.47
N THR A 461 5.15 7.22 1.38
CA THR A 461 4.49 8.42 0.83
C THR A 461 3.43 8.99 1.78
N VAL A 462 2.65 8.12 2.42
CA VAL A 462 1.65 8.52 3.42
C VAL A 462 2.31 9.14 4.65
N GLY A 463 3.39 8.55 5.15
CA GLY A 463 4.12 9.14 6.28
C GLY A 463 4.71 10.51 5.96
N ALA A 464 5.33 10.67 4.77
CA ALA A 464 5.84 11.96 4.32
C ALA A 464 4.73 13.02 4.21
N TRP A 465 3.53 12.62 3.75
CA TRP A 465 2.35 13.49 3.71
C TRP A 465 1.92 13.94 5.11
N ILE A 466 1.88 13.05 6.09
CA ILE A 466 1.31 13.32 7.44
C ILE A 466 2.25 14.07 8.36
N LYS A 467 3.55 13.77 8.31
CA LYS A 467 4.57 14.46 9.13
C LYS A 467 4.54 15.98 8.98
N ASN A 468 3.95 16.47 7.88
CA ASN A 468 3.89 17.89 7.53
C ASN A 468 2.48 18.49 7.63
N ILE A 469 1.52 17.69 8.11
CA ILE A 469 0.18 18.15 8.50
C ILE A 469 0.17 18.48 9.99
N GLU A 470 0.86 17.69 10.81
CA GLU A 470 1.08 18.02 12.22
C GLU A 470 2.09 19.18 12.31
N PRO A 471 1.87 20.20 13.17
CA PRO A 471 2.81 21.31 13.26
C PRO A 471 4.19 20.76 13.58
N LEU A 472 5.22 21.20 12.83
CA LEU A 472 6.60 21.14 13.29
C LEU A 472 6.58 21.67 14.72
N GLU A 473 6.86 20.82 15.71
CA GLU A 473 7.17 21.32 17.03
C GLU A 473 8.30 22.33 16.83
N SER A 474 7.96 23.59 17.07
CA SER A 474 8.81 24.74 16.86
C SER A 474 10.21 24.44 17.40
N GLU A 475 11.24 24.66 16.57
CA GLU A 475 12.66 24.68 16.95
C GLU A 475 12.98 25.63 18.13
N GLU A 476 11.99 26.32 18.68
CA GLU A 476 12.09 27.16 19.87
C GLU A 476 12.46 26.40 21.16
N HIS A 477 12.22 25.08 21.27
CA HIS A 477 12.64 24.32 22.46
C HIS A 477 14.15 24.04 22.52
N HIS A 478 14.87 24.02 21.39
CA HIS A 478 16.33 23.83 21.42
C HIS A 478 17.11 25.11 21.71
N ILE A 479 16.49 26.29 21.59
CA ILE A 479 17.11 27.57 21.96
C ILE A 479 16.90 27.88 23.45
N ALA A 480 15.76 27.47 24.02
CA ALA A 480 15.49 27.69 25.45
C ALA A 480 16.45 26.91 26.37
N ASP A 481 16.82 25.68 26.00
CA ASP A 481 17.77 24.88 26.77
C ASP A 481 19.23 25.37 26.63
N ALA A 482 19.59 25.97 25.49
CA ALA A 482 20.91 26.57 25.28
C ALA A 482 21.10 27.87 26.10
N VAL A 483 20.02 28.62 26.34
CA VAL A 483 20.07 29.85 27.16
C VAL A 483 20.02 29.55 28.66
N SER A 484 19.39 28.45 29.09
CA SER A 484 19.38 28.04 30.51
C SER A 484 20.70 27.42 30.98
N GLN A 485 21.58 26.96 30.08
CA GLN A 485 22.91 26.44 30.44
C GLN A 485 24.02 27.51 30.42
N ALA A 486 23.70 28.74 30.01
CA ALA A 486 24.64 29.85 29.92
C ALA A 486 24.35 31.00 30.90
N ALA A 487 23.45 30.80 31.88
CA ALA A 487 23.10 31.78 32.92
C ALA A 487 23.56 31.34 34.31
#